data_AF-U2U4D5-F1
#
_entry.id   AF-U2U4D5-F1
#
_cell.length_a   1.000
_cell.length_b   1.000
_cell.length_c   1.000
_cell.angle_alpha   90.00
_cell.angle_beta   90.00
_cell.angle_gamma   90.00
#
_symmetry.space_group_name_H-M   'P 1'
#
loop_
_entity.id
_entity.type
_entity.pdbx_description
1 polymer ?
#
loop_
_entity_poly.entity_id
_entity_poly.type
_entity_poly.pdbx_seq_one_letter_code
_entity_poly.pdbx_strand_id
1 'polypeptide(L)'
;MPCPNYRRKRTISKAFRVSREESERIELLAKAAGVTQQEYIMAKLEDKEFTVVPDIRTYKMLRDSMRQVYQELCRLRDCSTMDERLIAKIELLSDLFVGIAGDAPHGELEKEDDLIAEMERE
;
A
#
# COMPACT_ATOMS: atom_id res chain seq x y z
N MET A 1 -42.18 -6.38 -1.82
CA MET A 1 -42.36 -5.93 -3.21
C MET A 1 -41.02 -5.49 -3.77
N PRO A 2 -40.60 -5.95 -4.96
CA PRO A 2 -39.39 -5.43 -5.60
C PRO A 2 -39.54 -3.94 -5.91
N CYS A 3 -38.46 -3.18 -5.75
CA CYS A 3 -38.44 -1.73 -5.98
C CYS A 3 -38.81 -1.41 -7.45
N PRO A 4 -39.80 -0.51 -7.69
CA PRO A 4 -40.17 -0.09 -9.04
C PRO A 4 -38.98 0.52 -9.79
N ASN A 5 -38.81 0.20 -11.07
CA ASN A 5 -37.63 0.58 -11.85
C ASN A 5 -37.34 2.10 -11.81
N TYR A 6 -38.36 2.96 -11.82
CA TYR A 6 -38.18 4.42 -11.81
C TYR A 6 -37.56 4.98 -10.52
N ARG A 7 -37.50 4.20 -9.42
CA ARG A 7 -36.88 4.62 -8.15
C ARG A 7 -35.43 4.15 -7.99
N ARG A 8 -34.84 3.48 -8.99
CA ARG A 8 -33.44 3.03 -8.93
C ARG A 8 -32.49 4.18 -9.29
N LYS A 9 -31.34 4.28 -8.62
CA LYS A 9 -30.32 5.31 -8.90
C LYS A 9 -29.75 5.23 -10.33
N ARG A 10 -29.66 4.02 -10.90
CA ARG A 10 -29.14 3.78 -12.26
C ARG A 10 -30.14 2.91 -13.02
N THR A 11 -30.96 3.53 -13.88
CA THR A 11 -32.04 2.89 -14.64
C THR A 11 -31.73 2.69 -16.11
N ILE A 12 -30.76 3.43 -16.65
CA ILE A 12 -30.39 3.42 -18.06
C ILE A 12 -29.17 2.52 -18.24
N SER A 13 -29.25 1.54 -19.15
CA SER A 13 -28.13 0.72 -19.56
C SER A 13 -27.41 1.33 -20.77
N LYS A 14 -26.09 1.27 -20.76
CA LYS A 14 -25.22 1.57 -21.91
C LYS A 14 -24.40 0.30 -22.18
N ALA A 15 -24.46 -0.20 -23.41
CA ALA A 15 -23.78 -1.44 -23.81
C ALA A 15 -22.70 -1.11 -24.84
N PHE A 16 -21.54 -1.73 -24.68
CA PHE A 16 -20.40 -1.63 -25.59
C PHE A 16 -20.08 -3.02 -26.13
N ARG A 17 -19.63 -3.08 -27.38
CA ARG A 17 -19.00 -4.29 -27.92
C ARG A 17 -17.51 -4.15 -27.71
N VAL A 18 -16.92 -5.14 -27.08
CA VAL A 18 -15.49 -5.21 -26.78
C VAL A 18 -14.94 -6.54 -27.26
N SER A 19 -13.66 -6.56 -27.61
CA SER A 19 -12.93 -7.79 -27.83
C SER A 19 -12.78 -8.56 -26.51
N ARG A 20 -12.38 -9.83 -26.60
CA ARG A 20 -12.09 -10.64 -25.41
C ARG A 20 -10.95 -10.03 -24.58
N GLU A 21 -9.89 -9.59 -25.25
CA GLU A 21 -8.72 -8.99 -24.60
C GLU A 21 -9.08 -7.68 -23.87
N GLU A 22 -9.93 -6.86 -24.48
CA GLU A 22 -10.43 -5.63 -23.87
C GLU A 22 -11.27 -5.92 -22.63
N SER A 23 -12.14 -6.94 -22.69
CA SER A 23 -12.93 -7.39 -21.54
C SER A 23 -12.06 -7.88 -20.38
N GLU A 24 -11.08 -8.73 -20.67
CA GLU A 24 -10.14 -9.25 -19.66
C GLU A 24 -9.33 -8.12 -19.02
N ARG A 25 -8.89 -7.13 -19.81
CA ARG A 25 -8.17 -5.96 -19.32
C ARG A 25 -9.04 -5.09 -18.39
N ILE A 26 -10.29 -4.83 -18.76
CA ILE A 26 -11.24 -4.07 -17.93
C ILE A 26 -11.47 -4.79 -16.60
N GLU A 27 -11.66 -6.11 -16.64
CA GLU A 27 -11.87 -6.89 -15.42
C GLU A 27 -10.66 -6.87 -14.49
N LEU A 28 -9.46 -7.02 -15.04
CA LEU A 28 -8.22 -6.97 -14.27
C LEU A 28 -8.02 -5.60 -13.62
N LEU A 29 -8.24 -4.51 -14.37
CA LEU A 29 -8.08 -3.16 -13.85
C LEU A 29 -9.14 -2.80 -12.80
N ALA A 30 -10.39 -3.21 -12.99
CA ALA A 30 -11.44 -3.02 -11.99
C ALA A 30 -11.11 -3.76 -10.69
N LYS A 31 -10.62 -5.00 -10.78
CA LYS A 31 -10.14 -5.78 -9.62
C LYS A 31 -8.96 -5.11 -8.92
N ALA A 32 -7.97 -4.64 -9.67
CA ALA A 32 -6.80 -3.95 -9.13
C ALA A 32 -7.19 -2.65 -8.41
N ALA A 33 -8.20 -1.93 -8.93
CA ALA A 33 -8.75 -0.74 -8.29
C ALA A 33 -9.74 -1.04 -7.14
N GLY A 34 -10.11 -2.32 -6.91
CA GLY A 34 -11.05 -2.71 -5.86
C GLY A 34 -12.50 -2.27 -6.11
N VAL A 35 -12.89 -2.01 -7.36
CA VAL A 35 -14.23 -1.51 -7.74
C VAL A 35 -14.92 -2.45 -8.72
N THR A 36 -16.22 -2.27 -8.92
CA THR A 36 -16.96 -3.00 -9.97
C THR A 36 -16.57 -2.52 -11.36
N GLN A 37 -16.75 -3.36 -12.39
CA GLN A 37 -16.50 -2.96 -13.79
C GLN A 37 -17.28 -1.70 -14.19
N GLN A 38 -18.53 -1.57 -13.73
CA GLN A 38 -19.35 -0.41 -14.00
C GLN A 38 -18.79 0.86 -13.35
N GLU A 39 -18.34 0.79 -12.10
CA GLU A 39 -17.68 1.91 -11.42
C GLU A 39 -16.37 2.28 -12.09
N TYR A 40 -15.58 1.29 -12.49
CA TYR A 40 -14.33 1.50 -13.20
C TYR A 40 -14.54 2.27 -14.51
N ILE A 41 -15.48 1.80 -15.36
CA ILE A 41 -15.80 2.43 -16.64
C ILE A 41 -16.36 3.84 -16.44
N MET A 42 -17.28 4.02 -15.49
CA MET A 42 -17.87 5.34 -15.21
C MET A 42 -16.82 6.35 -14.75
N ALA A 43 -15.92 5.95 -13.84
CA ALA A 43 -14.85 6.83 -13.39
C ALA A 43 -13.89 7.19 -14.52
N LYS A 44 -13.54 6.25 -15.41
CA LYS A 44 -12.73 6.56 -16.60
C LYS A 44 -13.44 7.48 -17.60
N LEU A 45 -14.76 7.34 -17.78
CA LEU A 45 -15.53 8.23 -18.65
C LEU A 45 -15.70 9.65 -18.06
N GLU A 46 -15.71 9.77 -16.74
CA GLU A 46 -15.81 11.04 -16.01
C GLU A 46 -14.44 11.68 -15.69
N ASP A 47 -13.35 11.11 -16.23
CA ASP A 47 -11.96 11.50 -15.99
C ASP A 47 -11.58 11.59 -14.49
N LYS A 48 -12.09 10.63 -13.71
CA LYS A 48 -11.81 10.50 -12.27
C LYS A 48 -10.61 9.57 -12.05
N GLU A 49 -9.70 10.00 -11.18
CA GLU A 49 -8.57 9.18 -10.73
C GLU A 49 -9.02 8.13 -9.70
N PHE A 50 -8.33 6.99 -9.67
CA PHE A 50 -8.51 5.97 -8.64
C PHE A 50 -7.39 6.09 -7.62
N THR A 51 -7.75 6.34 -6.37
CA THR A 51 -6.83 6.12 -5.26
C THR A 51 -7.00 4.68 -4.80
N VAL A 52 -6.01 3.82 -5.07
CA VAL A 52 -5.98 2.48 -4.51
C VAL A 52 -5.55 2.60 -3.05
N VAL A 53 -6.53 2.62 -2.16
CA VAL A 53 -6.27 2.62 -0.71
C VAL A 53 -6.14 1.17 -0.26
N PRO A 54 -4.98 0.73 0.26
CA PRO A 54 -4.85 -0.62 0.81
C PRO A 54 -5.80 -0.80 2.01
N ASP A 55 -6.33 -2.02 2.18
CA ASP A 55 -7.15 -2.36 3.34
C ASP A 55 -6.36 -2.13 4.64
N ILE A 56 -7.02 -1.55 5.65
CA ILE A 56 -6.43 -1.24 6.96
C ILE A 56 -5.80 -2.51 7.56
N ARG A 57 -6.43 -3.67 7.32
CA ARG A 57 -5.90 -4.96 7.79
C ARG A 57 -4.60 -5.35 7.08
N THR A 58 -4.53 -5.16 5.77
CA THR A 58 -3.32 -5.42 4.98
C THR A 58 -2.17 -4.51 5.42
N TYR A 59 -2.44 -3.22 5.60
CA TYR A 59 -1.45 -2.28 6.14
C TYR A 59 -0.96 -2.70 7.53
N LYS A 60 -1.89 -3.06 8.43
CA LYS A 60 -1.54 -3.52 9.78
C LYS A 60 -0.67 -4.78 9.76
N MET A 61 -1.03 -5.78 8.96
CA MET A 61 -0.23 -7.01 8.82
C MET A 61 1.17 -6.70 8.31
N LEU A 62 1.27 -5.86 7.28
CA LEU A 62 2.54 -5.47 6.70
C LEU A 62 3.43 -4.72 7.71
N ARG A 63 2.85 -3.78 8.47
CA ARG A 63 3.53 -3.06 9.55
C ARG A 63 3.99 -3.98 10.67
N ASP A 64 3.16 -4.95 11.06
CA ASP A 64 3.49 -5.89 12.13
C ASP A 64 4.61 -6.85 11.68
N SER A 65 4.65 -7.27 10.42
CA SER A 65 5.78 -8.00 9.83
C SER A 65 7.06 -7.15 9.79
N MET A 66 6.97 -5.87 9.44
CA MET A 66 8.12 -4.97 9.44
C MET A 66 8.69 -4.77 10.85
N ARG A 67 7.83 -4.69 11.86
CA ARG A 67 8.26 -4.65 13.28
C ARG A 67 9.10 -5.89 13.65
N GLN A 68 8.74 -7.08 13.14
CA GLN A 68 9.54 -8.29 13.39
C GLN A 68 10.91 -8.19 12.72
N VAL A 69 10.97 -7.75 11.45
CA VAL A 69 12.25 -7.53 10.75
C VAL A 69 13.13 -6.55 11.53
N TYR A 70 12.56 -5.43 11.96
CA TYR A 70 13.26 -4.42 12.77
C TYR A 70 13.83 -4.98 14.08
N GLN A 71 13.07 -5.81 14.80
CA GLN A 71 13.55 -6.46 16.02
C GLN A 71 14.75 -7.37 15.75
N GLU A 72 14.74 -8.12 14.65
CA GLU A 72 15.89 -8.95 14.27
C GLU A 72 17.10 -8.11 13.86
N LEU A 73 16.90 -6.98 13.17
CA LEU A 73 17.98 -6.04 12.86
C LEU A 73 18.60 -5.42 14.12
N CYS A 74 17.78 -5.05 15.11
CA CYS A 74 18.26 -4.55 16.40
C CYS A 74 19.11 -5.58 17.14
N ARG A 75 18.79 -6.88 17.04
CA ARG A 75 19.61 -7.96 17.62
C ARG A 75 20.95 -8.13 16.91
N LEU A 76 21.00 -7.83 15.61
CA LEU A 76 22.23 -7.92 14.82
C LEU A 76 23.15 -6.71 15.01
N ARG A 77 22.68 -5.63 15.65
CA ARG A 77 23.42 -4.37 15.89
C ARG A 77 24.77 -4.60 16.61
N ASP A 78 24.87 -5.62 17.46
CA ASP A 78 26.09 -5.93 18.21
C ASP A 78 27.13 -6.72 17.40
N CYS A 79 26.81 -7.17 16.17
CA CYS A 79 27.76 -7.83 15.28
C CYS A 79 28.51 -6.81 14.43
N SER A 80 29.82 -6.70 14.65
CA SER A 80 30.73 -5.72 14.03
C SER A 80 30.92 -5.85 12.50
N THR A 81 30.24 -6.81 11.85
CA THR A 81 30.29 -7.00 10.40
C THR A 81 28.92 -7.44 9.88
N MET A 82 28.22 -6.53 9.19
CA MET A 82 27.03 -6.85 8.41
C MET A 82 27.42 -7.12 6.96
N ASP A 83 26.83 -8.16 6.36
CA ASP A 83 27.00 -8.50 4.94
C ASP A 83 26.44 -7.37 4.05
N GLU A 84 27.18 -6.93 3.03
CA GLU A 84 26.75 -5.89 2.07
C GLU A 84 25.44 -6.27 1.38
N ARG A 85 25.22 -7.56 1.11
CA ARG A 85 23.96 -8.03 0.51
C ARG A 85 22.78 -7.92 1.46
N LEU A 86 23.03 -8.02 2.77
CA LEU A 86 21.99 -7.84 3.78
C LEU A 86 21.63 -6.36 3.88
N ILE A 87 22.62 -5.47 3.87
CA ILE A 87 22.42 -4.01 3.86
C ILE A 87 21.56 -3.60 2.66
N ALA A 88 21.93 -4.01 1.44
CA ALA A 88 21.16 -3.68 0.23
C ALA A 88 19.70 -4.18 0.28
N LYS A 89 19.44 -5.32 0.93
CA LYS A 89 18.06 -5.83 1.12
C LYS A 89 17.27 -5.00 2.12
N ILE A 90 17.92 -4.53 3.18
CA ILE A 90 17.29 -3.67 4.20
C ILE A 90 16.96 -2.31 3.58
N GLU A 91 17.88 -1.71 2.81
CA GLU A 91 17.66 -0.45 2.09
C GLU A 91 16.46 -0.56 1.13
N LEU A 92 16.44 -1.59 0.28
CA LEU A 92 15.32 -1.85 -0.63
C LEU A 92 13.99 -2.00 0.12
N LEU A 93 14.01 -2.69 1.26
CA LEU A 93 12.82 -2.92 2.07
C LEU A 93 12.35 -1.62 2.74
N SER A 94 13.27 -0.78 3.22
CA SER A 94 12.96 0.56 3.75
C SER A 94 12.33 1.46 2.69
N ASP A 95 12.91 1.52 1.49
CA ASP A 95 12.40 2.33 0.37
C ASP A 95 10.96 1.96 -0.03
N LEU A 96 10.68 0.64 -0.10
CA LEU A 96 9.35 0.14 -0.40
C LEU A 96 8.31 0.55 0.65
N PHE A 97 8.73 0.71 1.91
CA PHE A 97 7.85 1.04 3.03
C PHE A 97 7.66 2.55 3.25
N VAL A 98 8.64 3.39 2.92
CA VAL A 98 8.49 4.85 2.96
C VAL A 98 7.32 5.29 2.08
N GLY A 99 7.12 4.65 0.92
CA GLY A 99 5.97 4.90 0.06
C GLY A 99 4.60 4.48 0.64
N ILE A 100 4.58 3.67 1.70
CA ILE A 100 3.37 3.09 2.30
C ILE A 100 3.04 3.72 3.66
N ALA A 101 4.05 4.12 4.43
CA ALA A 101 3.89 4.55 5.83
C ALA A 101 3.19 5.91 6.00
N GLY A 102 3.14 6.76 4.96
CA GLY A 102 2.72 8.15 5.11
C GLY A 102 3.63 8.89 6.10
N ASP A 103 3.17 10.04 6.60
CA ASP A 103 3.90 10.91 7.55
C ASP A 103 3.90 10.32 8.99
N ALA A 104 4.24 9.04 9.12
CA ALA A 104 4.33 8.36 10.40
C ALA A 104 5.56 8.87 11.17
N PRO A 105 5.44 9.08 12.49
CA PRO A 105 6.51 9.65 13.29
C PRO A 105 7.74 8.73 13.31
N HIS A 106 8.88 9.40 13.26
CA HIS A 106 10.24 8.90 13.37
C HIS A 106 10.42 7.84 14.50
N GLY A 107 11.17 6.78 14.21
CA GLY A 107 11.27 5.57 15.02
C GLY A 107 12.00 5.75 16.36
N GLU A 108 11.83 4.77 17.27
CA GLU A 108 12.45 4.80 18.60
C GLU A 108 13.99 4.74 18.57
N LEU A 109 14.59 4.19 17.51
CA LEU A 109 16.05 4.14 17.34
C LEU A 109 16.69 5.51 17.15
N GLU A 110 16.04 6.44 16.46
CA GLU A 110 16.60 7.78 16.25
C GLU A 110 16.75 8.51 17.60
N LYS A 111 15.82 8.25 18.53
CA LYS A 111 15.92 8.74 19.92
C LYS A 111 17.04 8.07 20.70
N GLU A 112 17.30 6.78 20.50
CA GLU A 112 18.45 6.09 21.12
C GLU A 112 19.78 6.64 20.56
N ASP A 113 19.87 6.84 19.25
CA ASP A 113 21.06 7.36 18.59
C ASP A 113 21.34 8.82 19.00
N ASP A 114 20.30 9.65 19.13
CA ASP A 114 20.39 11.01 19.66
C ASP A 114 20.88 11.01 21.11
N LEU A 115 20.34 10.11 21.96
CA LEU A 115 20.78 9.96 23.35
C LEU A 115 22.26 9.52 23.44
N ILE A 116 22.71 8.61 22.57
CA ILE A 116 24.10 8.17 22.51
C ILE A 116 25.01 9.29 22.00
N ALA A 117 24.56 10.09 21.03
CA ALA A 117 25.29 11.24 20.53
C ALA A 117 25.40 12.38 21.56
N GLU A 118 24.38 12.55 22.40
CA GLU A 118 24.34 13.50 23.52
C GLU A 118 25.14 13.06 24.75
N MET A 119 25.55 11.80 24.83
CA MET A 119 26.48 11.34 25.88
C MET A 119 27.90 11.87 25.60
N GLU A 120 28.21 13.06 26.11
CA GLU A 120 29.57 13.61 26.09
C GLU A 120 30.56 12.66 26.78
N ARG A 121 31.67 12.39 26.10
CA ARG A 121 32.85 11.74 26.70
C ARG A 121 33.61 12.78 27.52
N GLU A 122 33.32 12.88 28.82
CA GLU A 122 34.24 13.46 29.80
C GLU A 122 35.44 12.54 30.08
#